data_AF-A0A955QJY6-F1
#
_entry.id   AF-A0A955QJY6-F1
#
_cell.length_a   1.000
_cell.length_b   1.000
_cell.length_c   1.000
_cell.angle_alpha   90.00
_cell.angle_beta   90.00
_cell.angle_gamma   90.00
#
_symmetry.space_group_name_H-M   'P 1'
#
loop_
_entity.id
_entity.type
_entity.pdbx_description
1 polymer ?
#
loop_
_entity_poly.entity_id
_entity_poly.type
_entity_poly.pdbx_seq_one_letter_code
_entity_poly.pdbx_strand_id
1 'polypeptide(L)'
;FYSAELVPKKIVQFLLFHNRFPRSVGFTTTQTTKLVERLAGSTRRPETRQAIRLAGALAADLEFGSLEEVYSTGLSIFLGQVLEQLDQLSNFVALAFFRTSGYSTSSQSQVG
;
A
#
# COMPACT_ATOMS: atom_id res chain seq x y z
N PHE A 1 14.42 4.61 -34.08
CA PHE A 1 14.82 4.46 -32.67
C PHE A 1 13.63 4.83 -31.78
N TYR A 2 12.82 3.85 -31.36
CA TYR A 2 11.60 4.10 -30.58
C TYR A 2 11.32 2.89 -29.67
N SER A 3 12.11 2.72 -28.60
CA SER A 3 11.92 1.58 -27.70
C SER A 3 12.30 1.85 -26.25
N ALA A 4 13.02 2.92 -25.93
CA ALA A 4 13.46 3.20 -24.57
C ALA A 4 12.40 3.87 -23.68
N GLU A 5 11.41 4.55 -24.25
CA GLU A 5 10.42 5.34 -23.48
C GLU A 5 9.10 4.56 -23.21
N LEU A 6 8.76 3.61 -24.10
CA LEU A 6 7.64 2.68 -23.94
C LEU A 6 7.92 1.58 -22.89
N VAL A 7 9.19 1.20 -22.71
CA VAL A 7 9.60 0.15 -21.78
C VAL A 7 9.40 0.58 -20.31
N PRO A 8 9.80 1.78 -19.87
CA PRO A 8 9.55 2.28 -18.52
C PRO A 8 8.08 2.26 -18.12
N LYS A 9 7.16 2.73 -18.99
CA LYS A 9 5.72 2.74 -18.69
C LYS A 9 5.16 1.34 -18.48
N LYS A 10 5.54 0.38 -19.33
CA LYS A 10 5.13 -1.02 -19.21
C LYS A 10 5.70 -1.69 -17.96
N ILE A 11 6.95 -1.37 -17.60
CA ILE A 11 7.56 -1.87 -16.36
C ILE A 11 6.80 -1.34 -15.14
N VAL A 12 6.50 -0.04 -15.09
CA VAL A 12 5.73 0.56 -14.00
C VAL A 12 4.36 -0.07 -13.88
N GLN A 13 3.63 -0.21 -14.99
CA GLN A 13 2.33 -0.87 -15.01
C GLN A 13 2.40 -2.31 -14.48
N PHE A 14 3.40 -3.07 -14.94
CA PHE A 14 3.60 -4.45 -14.53
C PHE A 14 3.94 -4.56 -13.04
N LEU A 15 4.84 -3.71 -12.53
CA LEU A 15 5.24 -3.74 -11.13
C LEU A 15 4.13 -3.23 -10.21
N LEU A 16 3.32 -2.26 -10.62
CA LEU A 16 2.26 -1.71 -9.77
C LEU A 16 0.97 -2.55 -9.79
N PHE A 17 0.52 -2.95 -10.97
CA PHE A 17 -0.88 -3.38 -11.18
C PHE A 17 -1.04 -4.85 -11.57
N HIS A 18 0.04 -5.63 -11.68
CA HIS A 18 -0.07 -7.01 -12.15
C HIS A 18 -0.59 -7.97 -11.05
N ASN A 19 -1.88 -8.30 -11.13
CA ASN A 19 -2.64 -9.10 -10.15
C ASN A 19 -2.22 -10.57 -9.94
N ARG A 20 -1.19 -11.06 -10.63
CA ARG A 20 -0.66 -12.44 -10.50
C ARG A 20 0.84 -12.50 -10.28
N PHE A 21 1.55 -11.36 -10.35
CA PHE A 21 3.00 -11.37 -10.24
C PHE A 21 3.38 -11.22 -8.76
N PRO A 22 4.07 -12.19 -8.14
CA PRO A 22 4.31 -12.17 -6.69
C PRO A 22 5.09 -10.97 -6.16
N ARG A 23 5.79 -10.24 -7.04
CA ARG A 23 6.53 -9.02 -6.70
C ARG A 23 5.85 -7.74 -7.18
N SER A 24 4.62 -7.83 -7.71
CA SER A 24 3.83 -6.65 -8.00
C SER A 24 3.22 -6.10 -6.71
N VAL A 25 3.24 -4.77 -6.58
CA VAL A 25 2.68 -4.07 -5.42
C VAL A 25 1.22 -4.45 -5.22
N GLY A 26 0.39 -4.34 -6.27
CA GLY A 26 -1.03 -4.71 -6.22
C GLY A 26 -1.23 -6.15 -5.72
N PHE A 27 -0.49 -7.12 -6.28
CA PHE A 27 -0.57 -8.50 -5.80
C PHE A 27 -0.21 -8.64 -4.32
N THR A 28 0.92 -8.06 -3.89
CA THR A 28 1.38 -8.16 -2.50
C THR A 28 0.42 -7.49 -1.53
N THR A 29 -0.18 -6.37 -1.89
CA THR A 29 -1.20 -5.68 -1.10
C THR A 29 -2.45 -6.54 -0.98
N THR A 30 -2.97 -7.10 -2.08
CA THR A 30 -4.12 -8.02 -2.03
C THR A 30 -3.86 -9.22 -1.11
N GLN A 31 -2.65 -9.81 -1.15
CA GLN A 31 -2.30 -10.90 -0.24
C GLN A 31 -2.22 -10.42 1.21
N THR A 32 -1.66 -9.23 1.45
CA THR A 32 -1.59 -8.61 2.78
C THR A 32 -2.99 -8.41 3.36
N THR A 33 -3.94 -7.89 2.57
CA THR A 33 -5.33 -7.72 2.98
C THR A 33 -5.95 -9.05 3.42
N LYS A 34 -5.79 -10.11 2.63
CA LYS A 34 -6.27 -11.45 3.00
C LYS A 34 -5.66 -11.97 4.29
N LEU A 35 -4.37 -11.71 4.52
CA LEU A 35 -3.69 -12.10 5.76
C LEU A 35 -4.21 -11.31 6.96
N VAL A 36 -4.40 -9.99 6.82
CA VAL A 36 -4.95 -9.12 7.87
C VAL A 36 -6.37 -9.56 8.24
N GLU A 37 -7.23 -9.85 7.26
CA GLU A 37 -8.58 -10.35 7.50
C GLU A 37 -8.57 -11.70 8.22
N ARG A 38 -7.69 -12.62 7.80
CA ARG A 38 -7.53 -13.93 8.45
C ARG A 38 -7.05 -13.82 9.89
N LEU A 39 -6.12 -12.92 10.17
CA LEU A 39 -5.60 -12.66 11.52
C LEU A 39 -6.65 -11.98 12.41
N ALA A 40 -7.46 -11.09 11.83
CA ALA A 40 -8.52 -10.41 12.56
C ALA A 40 -9.58 -11.38 13.10
N GLY A 41 -9.96 -12.38 12.30
CA GLY A 41 -11.02 -13.32 12.67
C GLY A 41 -12.30 -12.60 13.07
N SER A 42 -12.79 -12.82 14.29
CA SER A 42 -13.97 -12.14 14.86
C SER A 42 -13.65 -10.91 15.73
N THR A 43 -12.39 -10.47 15.77
CA THR A 43 -11.95 -9.34 16.61
C THR A 43 -12.61 -8.04 16.18
N ARG A 44 -13.16 -7.31 17.16
CA ARG A 44 -13.83 -6.02 16.94
C ARG A 44 -13.04 -4.80 17.45
N ARG A 45 -11.76 -4.99 17.76
CA ARG A 45 -10.88 -3.93 18.24
C ARG A 45 -10.77 -2.79 17.19
N PRO A 46 -10.76 -1.52 17.62
CA PRO A 46 -10.64 -0.38 16.71
C PRO A 46 -9.41 -0.47 15.79
N GLU A 47 -8.26 -0.83 16.33
CA GLU A 47 -6.99 -0.97 15.60
C GLU A 47 -7.06 -2.06 14.51
N THR A 48 -7.70 -3.20 14.82
CA THR A 48 -7.92 -4.28 13.85
C THR A 48 -8.84 -3.83 12.72
N ARG A 49 -9.94 -3.12 13.04
CA ARG A 49 -10.84 -2.58 12.01
C ARG A 49 -10.14 -1.59 11.10
N GLN A 50 -9.27 -0.75 11.68
CA GLN A 50 -8.52 0.22 10.91
C GLN A 50 -7.47 -0.45 10.00
N ALA A 51 -6.79 -1.50 10.49
CA ALA A 51 -5.89 -2.30 9.68
C ALA A 51 -6.62 -2.94 8.48
N ILE A 52 -7.79 -3.56 8.70
CA ILE A 52 -8.61 -4.13 7.62
C ILE A 52 -9.01 -3.05 6.62
N ARG A 53 -9.51 -1.90 7.10
CA ARG A 53 -9.98 -0.81 6.25
C ARG A 53 -8.84 -0.26 5.37
N LEU A 54 -7.67 0.00 5.95
CA LEU A 54 -6.52 0.51 5.21
C LEU A 54 -5.99 -0.51 4.20
N ALA A 55 -5.90 -1.78 4.58
CA ALA A 55 -5.47 -2.84 3.66
C ALA A 55 -6.44 -2.99 2.48
N GLY A 56 -7.75 -2.95 2.75
CA GLY A 56 -8.78 -3.00 1.71
C GLY A 56 -8.75 -1.78 0.78
N ALA A 57 -8.63 -0.58 1.34
CA ALA A 57 -8.52 0.66 0.57
C ALA A 57 -7.29 0.65 -0.36
N LEU A 58 -6.10 0.34 0.19
CA LEU A 58 -4.88 0.28 -0.61
C LEU A 58 -4.94 -0.79 -1.69
N ALA A 59 -5.55 -1.95 -1.40
CA ALA A 59 -5.74 -2.99 -2.40
C ALA A 59 -6.67 -2.54 -3.53
N ALA A 60 -7.77 -1.86 -3.21
CA ALA A 60 -8.70 -1.33 -4.19
C ALA A 60 -8.05 -0.22 -5.04
N ASP A 61 -7.32 0.71 -4.42
CA ASP A 61 -6.61 1.78 -5.12
C ASP A 61 -5.63 1.21 -6.15
N LEU A 62 -4.93 0.13 -5.81
CA LEU A 62 -4.00 -0.55 -6.72
C LEU A 62 -4.70 -1.48 -7.72
N GLU A 63 -5.89 -1.99 -7.43
CA GLU A 63 -6.64 -2.85 -8.35
C GLU A 63 -7.34 -2.03 -9.44
N PHE A 64 -7.88 -0.87 -9.08
CA PHE A 64 -8.62 0.02 -9.99
C PHE A 64 -7.78 1.18 -10.53
N GLY A 65 -6.57 1.37 -10.01
CA GLY A 65 -5.66 2.41 -10.47
C GLY A 65 -5.22 2.21 -11.93
N SER A 66 -5.10 3.32 -12.65
CA SER A 66 -4.63 3.35 -14.04
C SER A 66 -3.26 3.99 -14.18
N LEU A 67 -2.56 3.67 -15.27
CA LEU A 67 -1.32 4.38 -15.63
C LEU A 67 -1.60 5.87 -15.86
N GLU A 68 -2.74 6.21 -16.49
CA GLU A 68 -3.14 7.59 -16.75
C GLU A 68 -3.21 8.41 -15.46
N GLU A 69 -3.83 7.88 -14.41
CA GLU A 69 -3.90 8.53 -13.10
C GLU A 69 -2.51 8.68 -12.47
N VAL A 70 -1.70 7.62 -12.48
CA VAL A 70 -0.33 7.65 -11.95
C VAL A 70 0.51 8.74 -12.64
N TYR A 71 0.38 8.91 -13.95
CA TYR A 71 1.11 9.94 -14.68
C TYR A 71 0.50 11.34 -14.52
N SER A 72 -0.82 11.45 -14.36
CA SER A 72 -1.48 12.72 -14.05
C SER A 72 -1.08 13.26 -12.68
N THR A 73 -0.94 12.39 -11.68
CA THR A 73 -0.47 12.75 -10.33
C THR A 73 1.06 12.88 -10.26
N GLY A 74 1.77 12.16 -11.11
CA GLY A 74 3.23 12.03 -11.07
C GLY A 74 3.66 10.78 -10.31
N LEU A 75 4.49 9.93 -10.94
CA LEU A 75 4.86 8.62 -10.43
C LEU A 75 5.48 8.65 -9.02
N SER A 76 6.38 9.60 -8.75
CA SER A 76 7.03 9.74 -7.44
C SER A 76 6.03 10.12 -6.34
N ILE A 77 5.07 10.99 -6.65
CA ILE A 77 4.02 11.40 -5.71
C ILE A 77 3.10 10.23 -5.42
N PHE A 78 2.64 9.53 -6.46
CA PHE A 78 1.83 8.32 -6.31
C PHE A 78 2.53 7.26 -5.45
N LEU A 79 3.80 6.96 -5.73
CA LEU A 79 4.59 6.02 -4.94
C LEU A 79 4.75 6.48 -3.49
N GLY A 80 4.90 7.79 -3.25
CA GLY A 80 4.93 8.36 -1.91
C GLY A 80 3.63 8.11 -1.15
N GLN A 81 2.48 8.31 -1.79
CA GLN A 81 1.17 8.03 -1.20
C GLN A 81 0.98 6.55 -0.87
N VAL A 82 1.41 5.65 -1.77
CA VAL A 82 1.38 4.20 -1.52
C VAL A 82 2.26 3.84 -0.32
N LEU A 83 3.46 4.40 -0.22
CA LEU A 83 4.37 4.16 0.90
C LEU A 83 3.80 4.68 2.23
N GLU A 84 3.16 5.85 2.23
CA GLU A 84 2.50 6.41 3.41
C GLU A 84 1.34 5.51 3.88
N GLN A 85 0.49 5.06 2.96
CA GLN A 85 -0.59 4.12 3.29
C GLN A 85 -0.05 2.79 3.85
N LEU A 86 1.04 2.27 3.28
CA LEU A 86 1.71 1.07 3.77
C LEU A 86 2.29 1.27 5.18
N ASP A 87 2.91 2.41 5.45
CA ASP A 87 3.44 2.74 6.77
C ASP A 87 2.31 2.78 7.82
N GLN A 88 1.23 3.48 7.52
CA GLN A 88 0.05 3.52 8.39
C GLN A 88 -0.55 2.12 8.62
N LEU A 89 -0.72 1.33 7.56
CA LEU A 89 -1.19 -0.05 7.68
C LEU A 89 -0.27 -0.88 8.57
N SER A 90 1.04 -0.78 8.36
CA SER A 90 2.05 -1.51 9.11
C SER A 90 1.98 -1.19 10.60
N ASN A 91 1.76 0.08 10.95
CA ASN A 91 1.57 0.53 12.33
C ASN A 91 0.29 -0.03 12.95
N PHE A 92 -0.85 0.00 12.24
CA PHE A 92 -2.10 -0.58 12.75
C PHE A 92 -2.01 -2.10 12.89
N VAL A 93 -1.31 -2.80 12.00
CA VAL A 93 -1.01 -4.23 12.14
C VAL A 93 -0.19 -4.49 13.40
N ALA A 94 0.82 -3.65 13.65
CA ALA A 94 1.64 -3.71 14.86
C ALA A 94 0.81 -3.57 16.15
N LEU A 95 -0.03 -2.54 16.21
CA LEU A 95 -0.94 -2.29 17.32
C LEU A 95 -1.96 -3.44 17.50
N ALA A 96 -2.55 -3.91 16.39
CA ALA A 96 -3.64 -4.89 16.41
C ALA A 96 -3.19 -6.30 16.80
N PHE A 97 -2.01 -6.74 16.35
CA PHE A 97 -1.63 -8.15 16.43
C PHE A 97 -0.37 -8.40 17.27
N PHE A 98 0.54 -7.43 17.37
CA PHE A 98 1.83 -7.62 18.04
C PHE A 98 1.91 -6.99 19.43
N ARG A 99 0.83 -6.32 19.90
CA ARG A 99 0.79 -5.65 21.22
C ARG A 99 1.96 -4.68 21.45
N THR A 100 2.46 -4.07 20.39
CA THR A 100 3.48 -3.02 20.49
C THR A 100 2.81 -1.65 20.62
N SER A 101 3.56 -0.63 21.03
CA SER A 101 3.09 0.76 21.17
C SER A 101 2.92 1.50 19.82
N GLY A 102 3.15 0.82 18.70
CA GLY A 102 3.25 1.43 17.36
C GLY A 102 4.64 2.01 17.10
N TYR A 103 5.01 2.15 15.83
CA TYR A 103 6.33 2.66 15.41
C TYR A 103 6.29 3.75 14.34
N SER A 104 5.13 4.07 13.76
CA SER A 104 4.99 5.22 12.87
C SER A 104 4.80 6.51 13.69
N THR A 105 5.88 6.94 14.35
CA THR A 105 6.03 8.29 14.89
C THR A 105 7.30 8.88 14.28
N SER A 106 7.34 9.09 12.97
CA SER A 106 8.45 9.79 12.33
C SER A 106 8.09 11.24 12.03
N SER A 107 8.57 12.12 12.92
CA SER A 107 9.33 13.34 12.56
C SER A 107 8.59 14.54 11.98
N GLN A 108 7.93 15.35 12.82
CA GLN A 108 7.84 16.80 12.58
C GLN A 108 7.77 17.58 13.90
N SER A 109 8.93 17.74 14.56
CA SER A 109 9.16 18.76 15.59
C SER A 109 10.67 18.99 15.70
N GLN A 110 11.22 19.71 14.71
CA GLN A 110 12.40 20.55 14.92
C GLN A 110 12.34 21.69 13.92
N VAL A 111 11.53 22.68 14.25
CA VAL A 111 11.71 24.06 13.79
C VAL A 111 12.51 24.72 14.91
N GLY A 112 13.72 25.15 14.59
CA GLY A 112 14.64 25.88 15.46
C GLY A 112 15.61 26.66 14.60
#